data_AF-A0A8S9MEH6-F1
#
_entry.id   AF-A0A8S9MEH6-F1
#
_cell.length_a   1.000
_cell.length_b   1.000
_cell.length_c   1.000
_cell.angle_alpha   90.00
_cell.angle_beta   90.00
_cell.angle_gamma   90.00
#
_symmetry.space_group_name_H-M   'P 1'
#
loop_
_entity.id
_entity.type
_entity.pdbx_description
1 polymer ?
#
loop_
_entity_poly.entity_id
_entity_poly.type
_entity_poly.pdbx_seq_one_letter_code
_entity_poly.pdbx_strand_id
1 'polypeptide(L)'
;MTLFHFFNCAILTFGPHAVYYSATPLSEYDTLGTSVKAALVYLATALVKLICLATFLQVSETQVLDPYQEALKAMIGFIDVAGLYFALAQLTHRNISQNHKFQAVGLGWAFADAVLHRLAPLWVGARGLEFTWDYVLQGLEANANLVFTISLAALGSLMWLRKNKPKTMIPIIYTCALIIATMPSITSYLKRVMGWHFPKIVGFEMLTSLVMAFISCQLFILCQRPSL
;
A
#
# COMPACT_ATOMS: atom_id res chain seq x y z
N MET A 1 -0.83 -31.35 -7.84
CA MET A 1 0.12 -30.51 -7.07
C MET A 1 0.04 -29.02 -7.44
N THR A 2 -0.20 -28.66 -8.71
CA THR A 2 -0.28 -27.26 -9.17
C THR A 2 -1.37 -26.42 -8.49
N LEU A 3 -2.59 -26.96 -8.33
CA LEU A 3 -3.66 -26.25 -7.60
C LEU A 3 -3.34 -26.04 -6.12
N PHE A 4 -2.58 -26.95 -5.49
CA PHE A 4 -2.20 -26.84 -4.08
C PHE A 4 -1.27 -25.66 -3.85
N HIS A 5 -0.24 -25.49 -4.69
CA HIS A 5 0.66 -24.34 -4.62
C HIS A 5 -0.06 -23.03 -4.89
N PHE A 6 -0.95 -23.00 -5.89
CA PHE A 6 -1.79 -21.85 -6.17
C PHE A 6 -2.64 -21.44 -4.95
N PHE A 7 -3.39 -22.38 -4.36
CA PHE A 7 -4.23 -22.08 -3.20
C PHE A 7 -3.40 -21.61 -1.99
N ASN A 8 -2.26 -22.24 -1.71
CA ASN A 8 -1.40 -21.81 -0.60
C ASN A 8 -0.88 -20.38 -0.79
N CYS A 9 -0.39 -20.05 -1.99
CA CYS A 9 0.10 -18.70 -2.27
C CYS A 9 -1.05 -17.68 -2.32
N ALA A 10 -2.23 -18.05 -2.81
CA ALA A 10 -3.43 -17.21 -2.79
C ALA A 10 -3.87 -16.92 -1.35
N ILE A 11 -3.92 -17.94 -0.49
CA ILE A 11 -4.25 -17.79 0.93
C ILE A 11 -3.19 -16.94 1.64
N LEU A 12 -1.91 -17.12 1.35
CA LEU A 12 -0.84 -16.28 1.92
C LEU A 12 -0.96 -14.80 1.54
N THR A 13 -1.41 -14.52 0.31
CA THR A 13 -1.54 -13.16 -0.25
C THR A 13 -2.82 -12.47 0.20
N PHE A 14 -3.97 -13.15 0.08
CA PHE A 14 -5.30 -12.57 0.28
C PHE A 14 -5.91 -12.91 1.65
N GLY A 15 -5.45 -13.98 2.30
CA GLY A 15 -5.92 -14.39 3.61
C GLY A 15 -5.80 -13.30 4.68
N PRO A 16 -4.64 -12.62 4.80
CA PRO A 16 -4.49 -11.52 5.77
C PRO A 16 -5.45 -10.36 5.55
N HIS A 17 -5.85 -10.07 4.30
CA HIS A 17 -6.87 -9.05 4.01
C HIS A 17 -8.24 -9.44 4.57
N ALA A 18 -8.63 -10.71 4.39
CA ALA A 18 -9.88 -11.24 4.93
C ALA A 18 -9.86 -11.30 6.47
N VAL A 19 -8.76 -11.78 7.05
CA VAL A 19 -8.58 -11.81 8.51
C VAL A 19 -8.63 -10.40 9.11
N TYR A 20 -7.96 -9.43 8.49
CA TYR A 20 -8.00 -8.03 8.94
C TYR A 20 -9.41 -7.46 8.91
N TYR A 21 -10.19 -7.74 7.85
CA TYR A 21 -11.59 -7.31 7.77
C TYR A 21 -12.44 -7.88 8.90
N SER A 22 -12.31 -9.19 9.16
CA SER A 22 -13.10 -9.90 10.18
C SER A 22 -12.65 -9.63 11.62
N ALA A 23 -11.37 -9.31 11.85
CA ALA A 23 -10.80 -9.09 13.18
C ALA A 23 -10.85 -7.63 13.65
N THR A 24 -11.34 -6.71 12.81
CA THR A 24 -11.45 -5.29 13.14
C THR A 24 -12.92 -4.85 13.14
N PRO A 25 -13.26 -3.68 13.71
CA PRO A 25 -14.64 -3.18 13.73
C PRO A 25 -15.29 -2.99 12.34
N LEU A 26 -14.50 -3.14 11.26
CA LEU A 26 -14.95 -3.09 9.87
C LEU A 26 -16.05 -4.12 9.56
N SER A 27 -16.02 -5.30 10.19
CA SER A 27 -17.06 -6.33 10.03
C SER A 27 -18.37 -5.97 10.73
N GLU A 28 -18.31 -5.24 11.85
CA GLU A 28 -19.50 -4.84 12.62
C GLU A 28 -20.26 -3.69 11.93
N TYR A 29 -19.52 -2.76 11.31
CA TYR A 29 -20.10 -1.59 10.64
C TYR A 29 -20.47 -1.85 9.16
N ASP A 30 -20.42 -3.10 8.69
CA ASP A 30 -20.67 -3.53 7.30
C ASP A 30 -20.00 -2.60 6.26
N THR A 31 -18.71 -2.32 6.47
CA THR A 31 -17.99 -1.32 5.69
C THR A 31 -17.51 -1.85 4.34
N LEU A 32 -17.95 -3.04 3.92
CA LEU A 32 -17.58 -3.66 2.64
C LEU A 32 -17.83 -2.70 1.48
N GLY A 33 -18.98 -2.03 1.45
CA GLY A 33 -19.30 -1.07 0.39
C GLY A 33 -18.30 0.08 0.28
N THR A 34 -17.73 0.53 1.40
CA THR A 34 -16.70 1.59 1.39
C THR A 34 -15.34 1.07 0.92
N SER A 35 -14.98 -0.14 1.32
CA SER A 35 -13.76 -0.82 0.87
C SER A 35 -13.79 -1.09 -0.64
N VAL A 36 -14.93 -1.57 -1.16
CA VAL A 36 -15.14 -1.78 -2.60
C VAL A 36 -15.05 -0.47 -3.38
N LYS A 37 -15.65 0.61 -2.89
CA LYS A 37 -15.50 1.93 -3.54
C LYS A 37 -14.05 2.41 -3.53
N ALA A 38 -13.30 2.20 -2.45
CA ALA A 38 -11.88 2.54 -2.38
C ALA A 38 -11.04 1.72 -3.37
N ALA A 39 -11.33 0.43 -3.51
CA ALA A 39 -10.73 -0.44 -4.52
C ALA A 39 -10.98 0.08 -5.95
N LEU A 40 -12.21 0.54 -6.25
CA LEU A 40 -12.53 1.14 -7.54
C LEU A 40 -11.77 2.46 -7.80
N VAL A 41 -11.62 3.31 -6.77
CA VAL A 41 -10.80 4.53 -6.87
C VAL A 41 -9.35 4.16 -7.16
N TYR A 42 -8.80 3.14 -6.49
CA TYR A 42 -7.44 2.66 -6.76
C TYR A 42 -7.29 2.15 -8.20
N LEU A 43 -8.27 1.39 -8.71
CA LEU A 43 -8.24 0.92 -10.10
C LEU A 43 -8.19 2.10 -11.08
N ALA A 44 -8.98 3.15 -10.84
CA ALA A 44 -8.94 4.36 -11.65
C ALA A 44 -7.58 5.08 -11.56
N THR A 45 -7.00 5.21 -10.37
CA THR A 45 -5.70 5.86 -10.18
C THR A 45 -4.56 5.05 -10.80
N ALA A 46 -4.63 3.72 -10.71
CA ALA A 46 -3.68 2.81 -11.35
C ALA A 46 -3.73 2.93 -12.88
N LEU A 47 -4.93 3.05 -13.48
CA LEU A 47 -5.05 3.30 -14.92
C LEU A 47 -4.43 4.64 -15.33
N VAL A 48 -4.70 5.72 -14.59
CA VAL A 48 -4.08 7.03 -14.83
C VAL A 48 -2.56 6.93 -14.71
N LYS A 49 -2.06 6.27 -13.66
CA LYS A 49 -0.64 6.04 -13.43
C LYS A 49 0.01 5.28 -14.60
N LEU A 50 -0.63 4.22 -15.10
CA LEU A 50 -0.14 3.46 -16.24
C LEU A 50 -0.09 4.30 -17.52
N ILE A 51 -1.11 5.11 -17.78
CA ILE A 51 -1.12 6.05 -18.92
C ILE A 51 0.04 7.03 -18.77
N CYS A 52 0.23 7.66 -17.61
CA CYS A 52 1.33 8.58 -17.37
C CYS A 52 2.71 7.92 -17.52
N LEU A 53 2.88 6.70 -17.00
CA LEU A 53 4.11 5.93 -17.19
C LEU A 53 4.35 5.64 -18.68
N ALA A 54 3.33 5.25 -19.44
CA ALA A 54 3.48 4.96 -20.86
C ALA A 54 3.76 6.22 -21.70
N THR A 55 3.24 7.38 -21.33
CA THR A 55 3.42 8.63 -22.11
C THR A 55 4.71 9.36 -21.78
N PHE A 56 5.13 9.38 -20.51
CA PHE A 56 6.23 10.22 -20.05
C PHE A 56 7.53 9.47 -19.81
N LEU A 57 7.48 8.17 -19.49
CA LEU A 57 8.69 7.38 -19.29
C LEU A 57 9.19 6.87 -20.65
N GLN A 58 10.42 7.25 -21.00
CA GLN A 58 11.09 6.71 -22.17
C GLN A 58 11.90 5.49 -21.74
N VAL A 59 11.72 4.36 -22.44
CA VAL A 59 12.53 3.16 -22.20
C VAL A 59 13.93 3.41 -22.75
N SER A 60 14.86 3.83 -21.89
CA SER A 60 16.29 3.88 -22.23
C SER A 60 16.86 2.46 -22.12
N GLU A 61 17.38 1.91 -23.22
CA GLU A 61 18.02 0.59 -23.25
C GLU A 61 19.39 0.56 -22.56
N THR A 62 19.94 1.72 -22.21
CA THR A 62 21.23 1.82 -21.52
C THR A 62 21.07 1.67 -20.02
N GLN A 63 21.88 0.83 -19.39
CA GLN A 63 21.90 0.57 -17.93
C GLN A 63 22.35 1.78 -17.08
N VAL A 64 22.38 2.99 -17.66
CA VAL A 64 22.75 4.23 -16.96
C VAL A 64 21.50 4.76 -16.25
N LEU A 65 21.63 5.05 -14.96
CA LEU A 65 20.56 5.61 -14.15
C LEU A 65 20.28 7.06 -14.61
N ASP A 66 19.25 7.26 -15.43
CA ASP A 66 18.82 8.61 -15.81
C ASP A 66 18.06 9.26 -14.63
N PRO A 67 18.65 10.27 -13.96
CA PRO A 67 18.03 10.87 -12.76
C PRO A 67 16.69 11.54 -13.08
N TYR A 68 16.53 12.05 -14.31
CA TYR A 68 15.28 12.65 -14.78
C TYR A 68 14.14 11.62 -14.87
N GLN A 69 14.42 10.42 -15.39
CA GLN A 69 13.42 9.36 -15.52
C GLN A 69 12.98 8.82 -14.15
N GLU A 70 13.91 8.66 -13.21
CA GLU A 70 13.58 8.27 -11.84
C GLU A 70 12.77 9.36 -11.11
N ALA A 71 13.11 10.63 -11.32
CA ALA A 71 12.33 11.74 -10.77
C ALA A 71 10.90 11.77 -11.34
N LEU A 72 10.72 11.57 -12.65
CA LEU A 72 9.39 11.45 -13.26
C LEU A 72 8.62 10.25 -12.70
N LYS A 73 9.27 9.09 -12.54
CA LYS A 73 8.66 7.90 -11.93
C LYS A 73 8.20 8.18 -10.50
N ALA A 74 9.00 8.88 -9.70
CA ALA A 74 8.64 9.28 -8.36
C ALA A 74 7.44 10.26 -8.35
N MET A 75 7.44 11.25 -9.25
CA MET A 75 6.33 12.20 -9.42
C MET A 75 5.02 11.50 -9.79
N ILE A 76 5.08 10.55 -10.73
CA ILE A 76 3.92 9.73 -11.11
C ILE A 76 3.45 8.85 -9.94
N GLY A 77 4.38 8.41 -9.07
CA GLY A 77 4.04 7.71 -7.83
C GLY A 77 3.15 8.52 -6.88
N PHE A 78 3.24 9.86 -6.87
CA PHE A 78 2.38 10.71 -6.05
C PHE A 78 0.90 10.72 -6.51
N ILE A 79 0.58 10.22 -7.70
CA ILE A 79 -0.81 10.02 -8.13
C ILE A 79 -1.56 9.10 -7.17
N ASP A 80 -0.89 8.06 -6.64
CA ASP A 80 -1.49 7.15 -5.67
C ASP A 80 -1.81 7.86 -4.36
N VAL A 81 -0.96 8.80 -3.91
CA VAL A 81 -1.21 9.62 -2.71
C VAL A 81 -2.41 10.56 -2.93
N ALA A 82 -2.51 11.18 -4.11
CA ALA A 82 -3.63 12.03 -4.47
C ALA A 82 -4.95 11.25 -4.56
N GLY A 83 -4.91 10.05 -5.12
CA GLY A 83 -6.04 9.13 -5.16
C GLY A 83 -6.47 8.67 -3.76
N LEU A 84 -5.52 8.38 -2.88
CA LEU A 84 -5.80 8.01 -1.49
C LEU A 84 -6.41 9.18 -0.72
N TYR A 85 -5.93 10.40 -0.93
CA TYR A 85 -6.55 11.62 -0.40
C TYR A 85 -8.01 11.74 -0.86
N PHE A 86 -8.25 11.59 -2.17
CA PHE A 86 -9.60 11.64 -2.73
C PHE A 86 -10.51 10.57 -2.11
N ALA A 87 -10.03 9.33 -1.98
CA ALA A 87 -10.78 8.23 -1.34
C ALA A 87 -11.10 8.55 0.13
N LEU A 88 -10.12 9.06 0.88
CA LEU A 88 -10.30 9.46 2.28
C LEU A 88 -11.23 10.68 2.43
N ALA A 89 -11.27 11.61 1.48
CA ALA A 89 -12.14 12.78 1.55
C ALA A 89 -13.59 12.44 1.12
N GLN A 90 -13.74 11.77 -0.02
CA GLN A 90 -15.03 11.62 -0.71
C GLN A 90 -15.82 10.39 -0.30
N LEU A 91 -15.17 9.30 0.14
CA LEU A 91 -15.88 8.07 0.55
C LEU A 91 -16.47 8.16 1.97
N THR A 92 -16.87 9.37 2.40
CA THR A 92 -17.48 9.60 3.72
C THR A 92 -18.89 9.00 3.75
N HIS A 93 -19.02 7.82 4.36
CA HIS A 93 -20.33 7.27 4.70
C HIS A 93 -20.84 7.88 6.00
N ARG A 94 -22.16 8.11 6.09
CA ARG A 94 -22.84 8.85 7.17
C ARG A 94 -22.78 8.17 8.55
N ASN A 95 -22.37 6.90 8.62
CA ASN A 95 -22.45 6.05 9.83
C ASN A 95 -21.10 5.58 10.41
N ILE A 96 -19.95 5.86 9.78
CA ILE A 96 -18.65 5.38 10.30
C ILE A 96 -17.90 6.48 11.04
N SER A 97 -17.41 6.17 12.24
CA SER A 97 -16.54 7.09 12.97
C SER A 97 -15.24 7.30 12.20
N GLN A 98 -14.78 8.56 12.16
CA GLN A 98 -13.58 8.97 11.42
C GLN A 98 -12.33 8.15 11.81
N ASN A 99 -12.32 7.59 13.02
CA ASN A 99 -11.24 6.77 13.56
C ASN A 99 -11.09 5.39 12.91
N HIS A 100 -12.13 4.85 12.27
CA HIS A 100 -12.07 3.52 11.63
C HIS A 100 -12.17 3.61 10.09
N LYS A 101 -12.53 4.78 9.57
CA LYS A 101 -12.68 5.03 8.12
C LYS A 101 -11.41 4.72 7.33
N PHE A 102 -10.25 5.11 7.86
CA PHE A 102 -8.98 4.91 7.15
C PHE A 102 -8.66 3.42 6.97
N GLN A 103 -9.13 2.55 7.87
CA GLN A 103 -8.92 1.11 7.79
C GLN A 103 -9.70 0.52 6.61
N ALA A 104 -10.95 0.95 6.40
CA ALA A 104 -11.76 0.49 5.27
C ALA A 104 -11.16 0.92 3.93
N VAL A 105 -10.75 2.19 3.83
CA VAL A 105 -10.14 2.75 2.62
C VAL A 105 -8.78 2.10 2.34
N GLY A 106 -7.92 2.00 3.36
CA GLY A 106 -6.60 1.39 3.24
C GLY A 106 -6.66 -0.09 2.88
N LEU A 107 -7.59 -0.84 3.48
CA LEU A 107 -7.79 -2.25 3.17
C LEU A 107 -8.26 -2.45 1.72
N GLY A 108 -9.27 -1.69 1.26
CA GLY A 108 -9.76 -1.80 -0.11
C GLY A 108 -8.71 -1.41 -1.15
N TRP A 109 -7.94 -0.37 -0.85
CA TRP A 109 -6.81 0.07 -1.66
C TRP A 109 -5.73 -1.01 -1.77
N ALA A 110 -5.27 -1.55 -0.64
CA ALA A 110 -4.25 -2.60 -0.60
C ALA A 110 -4.71 -3.89 -1.29
N PHE A 111 -5.97 -4.27 -1.09
CA PHE A 111 -6.55 -5.44 -1.73
C PHE A 111 -6.54 -5.29 -3.26
N ALA A 112 -6.96 -4.13 -3.77
CA ALA A 112 -6.94 -3.87 -5.20
C ALA A 112 -5.51 -3.84 -5.77
N ASP A 113 -4.55 -3.28 -5.04
CA ASP A 113 -3.12 -3.31 -5.39
C ASP A 113 -2.59 -4.74 -5.50
N ALA A 114 -2.88 -5.57 -4.50
CA ALA A 114 -2.49 -6.98 -4.48
C ALA A 114 -3.13 -7.76 -5.63
N VAL A 115 -4.41 -7.54 -5.93
CA VAL A 115 -5.09 -8.18 -7.06
C VAL A 115 -4.43 -7.79 -8.38
N LEU A 116 -4.20 -6.50 -8.63
CA LEU A 116 -3.59 -6.03 -9.89
C LEU A 116 -2.18 -6.58 -10.10
N HIS A 117 -1.33 -6.52 -9.07
CA HIS A 117 0.10 -6.83 -9.22
C HIS A 117 0.43 -8.32 -9.05
N ARG A 118 -0.43 -9.08 -8.37
CA ARG A 118 -0.06 -10.43 -7.90
C ARG A 118 -1.00 -11.52 -8.39
N LEU A 119 -2.24 -11.22 -8.78
CA LEU A 119 -3.18 -12.24 -9.24
C LEU A 119 -2.72 -12.90 -10.55
N ALA A 120 -2.27 -12.12 -11.54
CA ALA A 120 -1.83 -12.67 -12.82
C ALA A 120 -0.54 -13.53 -12.71
N PRO A 121 0.53 -13.08 -12.02
CA PRO A 121 1.70 -13.93 -11.76
C PRO A 121 1.37 -15.21 -11.00
N LEU A 122 0.47 -15.13 -10.01
CA LEU A 122 0.06 -16.27 -9.21
C LEU A 122 -0.79 -17.27 -10.02
N TRP A 123 -1.69 -16.77 -10.87
CA TRP A 123 -2.54 -17.62 -11.73
C TRP A 123 -1.74 -18.37 -12.80
N VAL A 124 -0.85 -17.67 -13.50
CA VAL A 124 -0.06 -18.27 -14.60
C VAL A 124 1.12 -19.08 -14.05
N GLY A 125 1.75 -18.57 -12.99
CA GLY A 125 2.99 -19.10 -12.44
C GLY A 125 2.83 -20.24 -11.44
N ALA A 126 1.93 -20.11 -10.45
CA ALA A 126 1.75 -21.14 -9.44
C ALA A 126 1.02 -22.40 -9.96
N ARG A 127 0.54 -22.35 -11.21
CA ARG A 127 0.00 -23.51 -11.94
C ARG A 127 1.07 -24.26 -12.75
N GLY A 128 2.31 -23.79 -12.76
CA GLY A 128 3.44 -24.43 -13.43
C GLY A 128 3.85 -25.77 -12.80
N LEU A 129 4.63 -26.56 -13.55
CA LEU A 129 5.13 -27.87 -13.10
C LEU A 129 6.24 -27.76 -12.04
N GLU A 130 6.97 -26.64 -12.03
CA GLU A 130 8.07 -26.37 -11.10
C GLU A 130 7.68 -25.25 -10.14
N PHE A 131 7.82 -25.50 -8.84
CA PHE A 131 7.51 -24.53 -7.79
C PHE A 131 8.74 -23.67 -7.48
N THR A 132 8.58 -22.36 -7.56
CA THR A 132 9.61 -21.39 -7.15
C THR A 132 9.21 -20.66 -5.86
N TRP A 133 10.21 -20.26 -5.07
CA TRP A 133 10.00 -19.50 -3.84
C TRP A 133 9.52 -18.06 -4.09
N ASP A 134 9.61 -17.59 -5.34
CA ASP A 134 9.22 -16.23 -5.71
C ASP A 134 7.74 -15.96 -5.44
N TYR A 135 6.86 -16.95 -5.65
CA TYR A 135 5.42 -16.78 -5.35
C TYR A 135 5.13 -16.68 -3.85
N VAL A 136 5.92 -17.35 -3.01
CA VAL A 136 5.81 -17.24 -1.54
C VAL A 136 6.31 -15.88 -1.09
N LEU A 137 7.46 -15.43 -1.61
CA LEU A 137 8.02 -14.11 -1.33
C LEU A 137 7.10 -13.00 -1.82
N GLN A 138 6.44 -13.18 -2.96
CA GLN A 138 5.41 -12.26 -3.47
C GLN A 138 4.16 -12.27 -2.56
N GLY A 139 3.78 -13.41 -1.98
CA GLY A 139 2.72 -13.44 -0.97
C GLY A 139 3.10 -12.65 0.29
N LEU A 140 4.36 -12.79 0.76
CA LEU A 140 4.88 -12.03 1.87
C LEU A 140 4.89 -10.53 1.55
N GLU A 141 5.54 -10.11 0.46
CA GLU A 141 5.57 -8.72 0.00
C GLU A 141 4.17 -8.08 -0.05
N ALA A 142 3.11 -8.84 -0.37
CA ALA A 142 1.72 -8.35 -0.36
C ALA A 142 1.25 -7.94 1.04
N ASN A 143 1.67 -8.68 2.04
CA ASN A 143 1.33 -8.43 3.44
C ASN A 143 2.10 -7.21 3.97
N ALA A 144 3.35 -6.98 3.53
CA ALA A 144 4.06 -5.75 3.84
C ALA A 144 3.36 -4.54 3.19
N ASN A 145 2.97 -4.66 1.92
CA ASN A 145 2.22 -3.61 1.22
C ASN A 145 0.88 -3.31 1.92
N LEU A 146 0.13 -4.32 2.35
CA LEU A 146 -1.10 -4.14 3.12
C LEU A 146 -0.86 -3.28 4.37
N VAL A 147 0.16 -3.62 5.16
CA VAL A 147 0.53 -2.87 6.36
C VAL A 147 0.95 -1.44 6.03
N PHE A 148 1.74 -1.24 4.97
CA PHE A 148 2.15 0.08 4.51
C PHE A 148 0.97 0.94 4.07
N THR A 149 0.07 0.40 3.25
CA THR A 149 -1.09 1.13 2.75
C THR A 149 -2.02 1.52 3.88
N ILE A 150 -2.27 0.62 4.85
CA ILE A 150 -3.06 0.95 6.04
C ILE A 150 -2.37 2.05 6.87
N SER A 151 -1.04 1.96 7.05
CA SER A 151 -0.27 2.98 7.76
C SER A 151 -0.30 4.34 7.05
N LEU A 152 -0.20 4.35 5.72
CA LEU A 152 -0.31 5.56 4.91
C LEU A 152 -1.72 6.16 4.99
N ALA A 153 -2.76 5.32 4.92
CA ALA A 153 -4.14 5.77 5.09
C ALA A 153 -4.38 6.34 6.50
N ALA A 154 -3.79 5.73 7.53
CA ALA A 154 -3.85 6.23 8.90
C ALA A 154 -3.21 7.63 9.01
N LEU A 155 -1.99 7.79 8.51
CA LEU A 155 -1.30 9.09 8.50
C LEU A 155 -2.08 10.12 7.67
N GLY A 156 -2.55 9.76 6.47
CA GLY A 156 -3.37 10.63 5.63
C GLY A 156 -4.66 11.09 6.34
N SER A 157 -5.31 10.20 7.09
CA SER A 157 -6.50 10.55 7.88
C SER A 157 -6.18 11.57 8.99
N LEU A 158 -5.02 11.45 9.64
CA LEU A 158 -4.55 12.42 10.63
C LEU A 158 -4.17 13.76 9.98
N MET A 159 -3.61 13.74 8.79
CA MET A 159 -3.20 14.95 8.07
C MET A 159 -4.40 15.76 7.61
N TRP A 160 -5.31 15.11 6.87
CA TRP A 160 -6.33 15.77 6.06
C TRP A 160 -7.69 15.87 6.74
N LEU A 161 -8.10 14.83 7.47
CA LEU A 161 -9.45 14.78 8.04
C LEU A 161 -9.47 15.35 9.47
N ARG A 162 -8.35 15.30 10.19
CA ARG A 162 -8.31 15.71 11.60
C ARG A 162 -8.01 17.21 11.74
N LYS A 163 -8.96 17.93 12.35
CA LYS A 163 -8.86 19.38 12.63
C LYS A 163 -7.94 19.70 13.81
N ASN A 164 -8.06 18.96 14.91
CA ASN A 164 -7.28 19.20 16.13
C ASN A 164 -6.06 18.27 16.18
N LYS A 165 -4.87 18.86 16.04
CA LYS A 165 -3.58 18.17 16.14
C LYS A 165 -2.54 19.05 16.86
N PRO A 166 -1.72 18.47 17.75
CA PRO A 166 -0.64 19.21 18.40
C PRO A 166 0.38 19.68 17.35
N LYS A 167 0.76 20.96 17.41
CA LYS A 167 1.62 21.61 16.39
C LYS A 167 2.95 20.89 16.18
N THR A 168 3.51 20.28 17.23
CA THR A 168 4.76 19.51 17.20
C THR A 168 4.67 18.21 16.38
N MET A 169 3.49 17.58 16.31
CA MET A 169 3.33 16.28 15.63
C MET A 169 3.08 16.43 14.13
N ILE A 170 2.67 17.62 13.67
CA ILE A 170 2.42 17.90 12.26
C ILE A 170 3.64 17.55 11.38
N PRO A 171 4.85 18.10 11.62
CA PRO A 171 5.99 17.80 10.75
C PRO A 171 6.36 16.29 10.77
N ILE A 172 6.17 15.62 11.91
CA ILE A 172 6.45 14.19 12.03
C ILE A 172 5.49 13.37 11.15
N ILE A 173 4.20 13.71 11.16
CA ILE A 173 3.21 13.01 10.34
C ILE A 173 3.52 13.21 8.83
N TYR A 174 3.85 14.44 8.41
CA TYR A 174 4.18 14.73 7.00
C TYR A 174 5.45 14.01 6.55
N THR A 175 6.49 14.00 7.37
CA THR A 175 7.75 13.29 7.06
C THR A 175 7.54 11.79 6.96
N CYS A 176 6.81 11.18 7.90
CA CYS A 176 6.46 9.76 7.83
C CYS A 176 5.62 9.43 6.58
N ALA A 177 4.63 10.26 6.24
CA ALA A 177 3.80 10.05 5.05
C ALA A 177 4.63 10.14 3.76
N LEU A 178 5.56 11.10 3.68
CA LEU A 178 6.47 11.25 2.55
C LEU A 178 7.40 10.04 2.39
N ILE A 179 7.97 9.55 3.51
CA ILE A 179 8.82 8.34 3.51
C ILE A 179 8.05 7.14 2.97
N ILE A 180 6.80 6.91 3.41
CA ILE A 180 6.00 5.79 2.88
C ILE A 180 5.64 6.00 1.40
N ALA A 181 5.24 7.21 1.01
CA ALA A 181 4.89 7.51 -0.39
C ALA A 181 6.06 7.28 -1.36
N THR A 182 7.30 7.44 -0.88
CA THR A 182 8.51 7.26 -1.68
C THR A 182 9.09 5.83 -1.63
N MET A 183 8.47 4.92 -0.88
CA MET A 183 8.93 3.52 -0.78
C MET A 183 9.12 2.82 -2.12
N PRO A 184 8.21 2.94 -3.12
CA PRO A 184 8.41 2.29 -4.43
C PRO A 184 9.67 2.77 -5.17
N SER A 185 10.07 4.02 -4.95
CA SER A 185 11.31 4.58 -5.50
C SER A 185 12.53 4.06 -4.74
N ILE A 186 12.44 3.95 -3.41
CA ILE A 186 13.49 3.36 -2.56
C ILE A 186 13.75 1.90 -2.96
N THR A 187 12.71 1.10 -3.14
CA THR A 187 12.83 -0.31 -3.53
C THR A 187 13.39 -0.46 -4.95
N SER A 188 12.99 0.44 -5.87
CA SER A 188 13.57 0.52 -7.22
C SER A 188 15.08 0.83 -7.17
N TYR A 189 15.49 1.76 -6.32
CA TYR A 189 16.89 2.12 -6.12
C TYR A 189 17.71 0.96 -5.51
N LEU A 190 17.20 0.31 -4.46
CA LEU A 190 17.83 -0.86 -3.83
C LEU A 190 18.06 -1.99 -4.85
N LYS A 191 17.07 -2.23 -5.72
CA LYS A 191 17.17 -3.25 -6.76
C LYS A 191 18.20 -2.91 -7.83
N ARG A 192 18.20 -1.67 -8.33
CA ARG A 192 19.04 -1.25 -9.48
C ARG A 192 20.47 -0.91 -9.08
N VAL A 193 20.66 -0.19 -7.98
CA VAL A 193 21.97 0.35 -7.59
C VAL A 193 22.71 -0.61 -6.66
N MET A 194 22.03 -1.13 -5.64
CA MET A 194 22.66 -2.06 -4.70
C MET A 194 22.63 -3.52 -5.18
N GLY A 195 21.93 -3.81 -6.29
CA GLY A 195 21.84 -5.16 -6.86
C GLY A 195 21.17 -6.16 -5.91
N TRP A 196 20.27 -5.72 -5.04
CA TRP A 196 19.63 -6.61 -4.08
C TRP A 196 18.71 -7.62 -4.79
N HIS A 197 18.92 -8.91 -4.48
CA HIS A 197 18.02 -9.97 -4.91
C HIS A 197 16.66 -9.87 -4.21
N PHE A 198 15.63 -10.43 -4.86
CA PHE A 198 14.25 -10.38 -4.41
C PHE A 198 14.02 -10.72 -2.92
N PRO A 199 14.63 -11.78 -2.33
CA PRO A 199 14.42 -12.10 -0.92
C PRO A 199 14.89 -11.00 0.04
N LYS A 200 15.99 -10.31 -0.28
CA LYS A 200 16.52 -9.21 0.54
C LYS A 200 15.59 -8.00 0.52
N ILE A 201 14.99 -7.72 -0.64
CA ILE A 201 14.02 -6.62 -0.81
C ILE A 201 12.77 -6.91 0.02
N VAL A 202 12.21 -8.11 -0.08
CA VAL A 202 11.02 -8.50 0.70
C VAL A 202 11.30 -8.45 2.21
N GLY A 203 12.49 -8.90 2.65
CA GLY A 203 12.90 -8.79 4.05
C GLY A 203 12.99 -7.34 4.54
N PHE A 204 13.53 -6.44 3.71
CA PHE A 204 13.58 -5.01 4.00
C PHE A 204 12.19 -4.37 4.07
N GLU A 205 11.31 -4.67 3.13
CA GLU A 205 9.93 -4.18 3.11
C GLU A 205 9.14 -4.66 4.32
N MET A 206 9.33 -5.92 4.73
CA MET A 206 8.75 -6.47 5.95
C MET A 206 9.18 -5.69 7.19
N LEU A 207 10.49 -5.52 7.37
CA LEU A 207 11.03 -4.80 8.52
C LEU A 207 10.51 -3.36 8.56
N THR A 208 10.57 -2.67 7.43
CA THR A 208 10.14 -1.27 7.32
C THR A 208 8.63 -1.12 7.51
N SER A 209 7.82 -2.08 7.05
CA SER A 209 6.36 -2.08 7.28
C SER A 209 6.01 -2.21 8.75
N LEU A 210 6.71 -3.06 9.51
CA LEU A 210 6.51 -3.20 10.96
C LEU A 210 6.90 -1.93 11.72
N VAL A 211 8.03 -1.31 11.35
CA VAL A 211 8.47 -0.04 11.93
C VAL A 211 7.45 1.06 11.65
N MET A 212 6.94 1.15 10.42
CA MET A 212 5.94 2.16 10.06
C MET A 212 4.58 1.90 10.70
N ALA A 213 4.18 0.64 10.89
CA ALA A 213 2.98 0.28 11.65
C ALA A 213 3.10 0.73 13.11
N PHE A 214 4.26 0.51 13.73
CA PHE A 214 4.51 0.96 15.10
C PHE A 214 4.47 2.49 15.21
N ILE A 215 5.16 3.20 14.33
CA ILE A 215 5.19 4.67 14.32
C ILE A 215 3.79 5.25 14.08
N SER A 216 3.07 4.75 13.08
CA SER A 216 1.71 5.23 12.77
C SER A 216 0.74 4.97 13.91
N CYS A 217 0.84 3.82 14.58
CA CYS A 217 0.07 3.50 15.79
C CYS A 217 0.35 4.52 16.92
N GLN A 218 1.63 4.77 17.23
CA GLN A 218 2.00 5.74 18.27
C GLN A 218 1.51 7.15 17.94
N LEU A 219 1.66 7.60 16.69
CA LEU A 219 1.16 8.90 16.25
C LEU A 219 -0.37 9.01 16.34
N PHE A 220 -1.08 7.92 16.04
CA PHE A 220 -2.54 7.88 16.14
C PHE A 220 -2.99 7.99 17.61
N ILE A 221 -2.36 7.24 18.51
CA ILE A 221 -2.63 7.28 19.96
C ILE A 221 -2.31 8.67 20.52
N LEU A 222 -1.15 9.23 20.21
CA LEU A 222 -0.74 10.55 20.68
C LEU A 222 -1.68 11.65 20.21
N CYS A 223 -2.12 11.58 18.94
CA CYS A 223 -3.10 12.53 18.45
C CYS A 223 -4.46 12.35 19.14
N GLN A 224 -4.87 11.12 19.51
CA GLN A 224 -6.16 10.84 20.17
C GLN A 224 -6.27 11.37 21.60
N ARG A 225 -5.17 11.60 22.31
CA ARG A 225 -5.23 12.15 23.68
C ARG A 225 -5.83 13.56 23.66
N PRO A 226 -6.81 13.86 24.54
CA PRO A 226 -7.32 15.22 24.68
C PRO A 226 -6.15 16.14 25.08
N SER A 227 -6.04 17.29 24.41
CA SER A 227 -5.19 18.37 24.89
C SER A 227 -5.77 18.85 26.21
N LEU A 228 -5.07 18.56 27.31
CA LEU A 228 -5.32 19.12 28.65
C LEU A 228 -5.38 20.65 28.59
#